data_AF-A0A4D7JHY2-F1
#
_entry.id   AF-A0A4D7JHY2-F1
#
_cell.length_a   1.000
_cell.length_b   1.000
_cell.length_c   1.000
_cell.angle_alpha   90.00
_cell.angle_beta   90.00
_cell.angle_gamma   90.00
#
_symmetry.space_group_name_H-M   'P 1'
#
loop_
_entity.id
_entity.type
_entity.pdbx_description
1 polymer ?
#
loop_
_entity_poly.entity_id
_entity_poly.type
_entity_poly.pdbx_seq_one_letter_code
_entity_poly.pdbx_strand_id
1 'polypeptide(L)'
;MKRFTYLFALLILIITSCSSDDEGQTPNAGGSDFGQITSAVIIVNPVINEGSTTTIKSATQRDSVLITTSGAPNETTDSTGVAVIKGLPTGTNTLEFPTGNTGFDVIQEKELYDVVVSYTDTGVVQIIPPVRYPIGGDVIFVNNATELTNAVSKDNSIVFMNPGIYEGDISIPATDVIIFGYWDQEEGSQSIITGNVTVNGSNVRMRGVTVNGFTTTNGNQFSASFCEFNNANISGNGISLIRNIFNGTDVTVPSGNAVLLDNYNLP
;
A
#
# COMPACT_ATOMS: atom_id res chain seq x y z
N MET A 1 29.72 62.01 -10.07
CA MET A 1 29.12 62.24 -8.75
C MET A 1 27.76 62.92 -8.92
N LYS A 2 26.74 62.49 -8.14
CA LYS A 2 25.31 62.90 -8.13
C LYS A 2 24.48 62.29 -9.27
N ARG A 3 23.77 61.18 -8.99
CA ARG A 3 22.37 61.06 -8.48
C ARG A 3 21.34 61.42 -9.55
N PHE A 4 20.63 60.41 -10.05
CA PHE A 4 19.27 60.54 -10.56
C PHE A 4 18.43 59.36 -10.08
N THR A 5 17.48 59.68 -9.21
CA THR A 5 16.40 58.84 -8.72
C THR A 5 15.36 58.71 -9.84
N TYR A 6 14.97 57.50 -10.21
CA TYR A 6 13.72 57.27 -10.94
C TYR A 6 12.85 56.29 -10.17
N LEU A 7 11.83 56.89 -9.57
CA LEU A 7 10.61 56.30 -9.07
C LEU A 7 9.86 55.72 -10.28
N PHE A 8 9.70 54.39 -10.37
CA PHE A 8 8.76 53.77 -11.29
C PHE A 8 7.71 53.04 -10.46
N ALA A 9 6.52 53.62 -10.43
CA ALA A 9 5.30 52.98 -9.96
C ALA A 9 4.92 51.90 -10.97
N LEU A 10 5.01 50.63 -10.57
CA LEU A 10 4.40 49.53 -11.30
C LEU A 10 3.09 49.16 -10.59
N LEU A 11 1.99 49.61 -11.20
CA LEU A 11 0.64 49.19 -10.89
C LEU A 11 0.49 47.73 -11.38
N ILE A 12 0.68 46.76 -10.49
CA ILE A 12 0.36 45.35 -10.77
C ILE A 12 -1.14 45.17 -10.55
N LEU A 13 -1.85 44.99 -11.67
CA LEU A 13 -3.24 44.60 -11.73
C LEU A 13 -3.37 43.21 -11.08
N ILE A 14 -4.03 43.14 -9.91
CA ILE A 14 -4.39 41.88 -9.26
C ILE A 14 -5.49 41.25 -10.12
N ILE A 15 -5.12 40.29 -10.97
CA ILE A 15 -6.08 39.36 -11.55
C ILE A 15 -6.33 38.31 -10.47
N THR A 16 -7.41 38.46 -9.72
CA THR A 16 -7.98 37.37 -8.92
C THR A 16 -8.50 36.30 -9.88
N SER A 17 -7.65 35.37 -10.31
CA SER A 17 -8.10 34.12 -10.91
C SER A 17 -8.60 33.23 -9.80
N CYS A 18 -9.91 33.24 -9.62
CA CYS A 18 -10.63 32.23 -8.87
C CYS A 18 -10.63 30.95 -9.71
N SER A 19 -9.69 30.04 -9.44
CA SER A 19 -9.82 28.62 -9.80
C SER A 19 -9.57 27.82 -8.53
N SER A 20 -10.59 27.75 -7.68
CA SER A 20 -10.71 26.63 -6.76
C SER A 20 -11.11 25.43 -7.60
N ASP A 21 -10.13 24.85 -8.29
CA ASP A 21 -10.25 23.46 -8.73
C ASP A 21 -10.32 22.65 -7.45
N ASP A 22 -11.53 22.22 -7.13
CA ASP A 22 -11.84 21.26 -6.08
C ASP A 22 -11.32 19.88 -6.55
N GLU A 23 -10.00 19.80 -6.79
CA GLU A 23 -9.31 18.52 -6.77
C GLU A 23 -9.38 18.07 -5.32
N GLY A 24 -10.42 17.27 -5.02
CA GLY A 24 -10.62 16.68 -3.70
C GLY A 24 -9.28 16.14 -3.17
N GLN A 25 -9.07 16.29 -1.86
CA GLN A 25 -7.80 15.93 -1.22
C GLN A 25 -7.36 14.55 -1.72
N THR A 26 -6.23 14.51 -2.42
CA THR A 26 -5.59 13.26 -2.80
C THR A 26 -4.78 12.78 -1.60
N PRO A 27 -4.79 11.47 -1.30
CA PRO A 27 -3.89 10.94 -0.28
C PRO A 27 -2.45 11.40 -0.54
N ASN A 28 -1.76 11.87 0.49
CA ASN A 28 -0.32 12.06 0.46
C ASN A 28 0.22 11.21 1.58
N ALA A 29 0.51 9.95 1.27
CA ALA A 29 0.80 8.92 2.25
C ALA A 29 2.29 8.83 2.61
N GLY A 30 3.03 9.94 2.59
CA GLY A 30 4.44 10.03 2.99
C GLY A 30 5.38 9.24 2.08
N GLY A 31 6.23 9.93 1.31
CA GLY A 31 7.17 9.29 0.36
C GLY A 31 6.53 8.59 -0.86
N SER A 32 5.22 8.35 -0.83
CA SER A 32 4.46 7.78 -1.93
C SER A 32 3.48 8.78 -2.52
N ASP A 33 3.50 8.92 -3.84
CA ASP A 33 2.51 9.68 -4.62
C ASP A 33 1.16 8.91 -4.72
N PHE A 34 0.80 8.14 -3.69
CA PHE A 34 -0.40 7.30 -3.67
C PHE A 34 -1.65 8.15 -3.81
N GLY A 35 -2.53 7.82 -4.76
CA GLY A 35 -3.71 8.65 -5.05
C GLY A 35 -3.41 9.94 -5.81
N GLN A 36 -2.13 10.27 -6.05
CA GLN A 36 -1.71 11.38 -6.91
C GLN A 36 -1.32 10.88 -8.30
N ILE A 37 -0.62 9.74 -8.37
CA ILE A 37 -0.24 9.05 -9.61
C ILE A 37 -0.46 7.55 -9.49
N THR A 38 -0.71 6.88 -10.62
CA THR A 38 -0.77 5.42 -10.66
C THR A 38 0.60 4.84 -10.35
N SER A 39 0.67 3.95 -9.37
CA SER A 39 1.94 3.36 -8.92
C SER A 39 1.81 1.86 -8.70
N ALA A 40 2.92 1.14 -8.85
CA ALA A 40 3.02 -0.27 -8.48
C ALA A 40 4.26 -0.50 -7.62
N VAL A 41 4.07 -1.17 -6.49
CA VAL A 41 5.16 -1.70 -5.66
C VAL A 41 5.46 -3.11 -6.14
N ILE A 42 6.62 -3.28 -6.75
CA ILE A 42 7.09 -4.57 -7.27
C ILE A 42 7.94 -5.23 -6.18
N ILE A 43 7.55 -6.43 -5.78
CA ILE A 43 8.23 -7.23 -4.77
C ILE A 43 8.82 -8.45 -5.49
N VAL A 44 10.13 -8.43 -5.68
CA VAL A 44 10.87 -9.46 -6.39
C VAL A 44 11.46 -10.46 -5.42
N ASN A 45 11.21 -11.73 -5.71
CA ASN A 45 11.76 -12.87 -4.98
C ASN A 45 11.56 -12.74 -3.46
N PRO A 46 10.32 -12.55 -2.99
CA PRO A 46 10.02 -12.52 -1.56
C PRO A 46 10.42 -13.84 -0.90
N VAL A 47 10.80 -13.78 0.38
CA VAL A 47 10.87 -14.98 1.21
C VAL A 47 9.47 -15.58 1.29
N ILE A 48 9.30 -16.85 0.93
CA ILE A 48 8.02 -17.54 1.15
C ILE A 48 8.02 -18.03 2.60
N ASN A 49 7.15 -17.46 3.45
CA ASN A 49 7.09 -17.86 4.85
C ASN A 49 6.59 -19.30 4.99
N GLU A 50 6.99 -19.97 6.07
CA GLU A 50 6.47 -21.30 6.40
C GLU A 50 4.94 -21.27 6.53
N GLY A 51 4.28 -22.33 6.08
CA GLY A 51 2.82 -22.42 6.06
C GLY A 51 2.14 -21.66 4.92
N SER A 52 2.87 -20.96 4.05
CA SER A 52 2.26 -20.36 2.84
C SER A 52 1.67 -21.43 1.92
N THR A 53 0.48 -21.16 1.37
CA THR A 53 -0.21 -22.07 0.44
C THR A 53 0.34 -22.02 -1.00
N THR A 54 1.19 -21.06 -1.32
CA THR A 54 1.77 -20.97 -2.68
C THR A 54 2.75 -22.11 -2.95
N THR A 55 2.72 -22.62 -4.18
CA THR A 55 3.68 -23.64 -4.66
C THR A 55 4.83 -23.04 -5.46
N ILE A 56 4.76 -21.73 -5.74
CA ILE A 56 5.76 -21.01 -6.49
C ILE A 56 6.97 -20.76 -5.59
N LYS A 57 8.15 -21.15 -6.07
CA LYS A 57 9.42 -20.90 -5.40
C LYS A 57 9.98 -19.55 -5.82
N SER A 58 10.52 -18.79 -4.88
CA SER A 58 11.29 -17.57 -5.14
C SER A 58 12.78 -17.90 -5.30
N ALA A 59 13.49 -17.16 -6.15
CA ALA A 59 14.95 -17.20 -6.16
C ALA A 59 15.53 -16.37 -5.01
N THR A 60 16.86 -16.32 -4.91
CA THR A 60 17.57 -15.54 -3.89
C THR A 60 17.99 -14.14 -4.37
N GLN A 61 17.99 -13.87 -5.67
CA GLN A 61 18.37 -12.57 -6.21
C GLN A 61 17.28 -11.55 -5.95
N ARG A 62 17.51 -10.63 -5.02
CA ARG A 62 16.56 -9.57 -4.65
C ARG A 62 17.05 -8.20 -5.05
N ASP A 63 18.32 -7.92 -4.82
CA ASP A 63 18.95 -6.63 -5.08
C ASP A 63 19.17 -6.39 -6.57
N SER A 64 19.13 -5.14 -6.99
CA SER A 64 19.63 -4.69 -8.29
C SER A 64 18.97 -5.38 -9.50
N VAL A 65 17.72 -5.83 -9.35
CA VAL A 65 16.92 -6.39 -10.44
C VAL A 65 16.30 -5.23 -11.21
N LEU A 66 16.76 -5.02 -12.44
CA LEU A 66 16.20 -4.03 -13.34
C LEU A 66 14.80 -4.43 -13.77
N ILE A 67 13.85 -3.49 -13.67
CA ILE A 67 12.49 -3.64 -14.13
C ILE A 67 12.20 -2.48 -15.08
N THR A 68 11.76 -2.81 -16.28
CA THR A 68 11.37 -1.80 -17.28
C THR A 68 9.92 -1.99 -17.67
N THR A 69 9.22 -0.90 -17.95
CA THR A 69 7.86 -0.92 -18.46
C THR A 69 7.69 0.20 -19.48
N SER A 70 6.86 -0.02 -20.49
CA SER A 70 6.58 1.05 -21.44
C SER A 70 5.76 2.15 -20.76
N GLY A 71 6.16 3.40 -20.95
CA GLY A 71 5.40 4.56 -20.46
C GLY A 71 5.65 4.95 -19.00
N ALA A 72 6.56 4.30 -18.29
CA ALA A 72 7.02 4.75 -16.97
C ALA A 72 8.56 4.65 -16.85
N PRO A 73 9.18 5.33 -15.87
CA PRO A 73 10.62 5.20 -15.62
C PRO A 73 11.03 3.75 -15.32
N ASN A 74 12.27 3.43 -15.71
CA ASN A 74 12.88 2.15 -15.32
C ASN A 74 13.26 2.21 -13.84
N GLU A 75 13.03 1.11 -13.14
CA GLU A 75 13.31 1.00 -11.72
C GLU A 75 14.23 -0.18 -11.44
N THR A 76 14.92 -0.13 -10.31
CA THR A 76 15.80 -1.20 -9.87
C THR A 76 15.45 -1.53 -8.42
N THR A 77 15.36 -2.82 -8.11
CA THR A 77 15.06 -3.23 -6.74
C THR A 77 16.19 -2.88 -5.79
N ASP A 78 15.82 -2.51 -4.56
CA ASP A 78 16.75 -2.39 -3.46
C ASP A 78 17.19 -3.76 -2.91
N SER A 79 18.04 -3.76 -1.89
CA SER A 79 18.52 -4.99 -1.23
C SER A 79 17.40 -5.83 -0.59
N THR A 80 16.23 -5.24 -0.38
CA THR A 80 15.04 -5.92 0.11
C THR A 80 14.16 -6.45 -1.03
N GLY A 81 14.56 -6.32 -2.29
CA GLY A 81 13.81 -6.79 -3.44
C GLY A 81 12.60 -5.93 -3.79
N VAL A 82 12.56 -4.67 -3.34
CA VAL A 82 11.44 -3.77 -3.62
C VAL A 82 11.83 -2.71 -4.63
N ALA A 83 10.95 -2.46 -5.60
CA ALA A 83 11.00 -1.31 -6.49
C ALA A 83 9.63 -0.64 -6.55
N VAL A 84 9.58 0.67 -6.75
CA VAL A 84 8.32 1.42 -6.88
C VAL A 84 8.28 2.07 -8.25
N ILE A 85 7.43 1.56 -9.13
CA ILE A 85 7.20 2.14 -10.45
C ILE A 85 6.09 3.17 -10.33
N LYS A 86 6.38 4.40 -10.76
CA LYS A 86 5.50 5.56 -10.68
C LYS A 86 5.07 6.03 -12.07
N GLY A 87 3.84 6.53 -12.21
CA GLY A 87 3.34 7.09 -13.46
C GLY A 87 2.95 6.03 -14.50
N LEU A 88 2.42 4.89 -14.05
CA LEU A 88 1.97 3.83 -14.95
C LEU A 88 0.74 4.28 -15.76
N PRO A 89 0.73 4.07 -17.10
CA PRO A 89 -0.45 4.34 -17.92
C PRO A 89 -1.59 3.36 -17.61
N THR A 90 -2.83 3.77 -17.90
CA THR A 90 -3.98 2.86 -17.89
C THR A 90 -3.87 1.81 -19.00
N GLY A 91 -4.49 0.64 -18.79
CA GLY A 91 -4.41 -0.51 -19.68
C GLY A 91 -3.36 -1.53 -19.26
N THR A 92 -3.00 -2.40 -20.20
CA THR A 92 -2.05 -3.49 -19.94
C THR A 92 -0.63 -2.95 -19.83
N ASN A 93 -0.03 -3.16 -18.66
CA ASN A 93 1.35 -2.82 -18.36
C ASN A 93 2.18 -4.10 -18.35
N THR A 94 3.21 -4.15 -19.19
CA THR A 94 4.16 -5.27 -19.23
C THR A 94 5.42 -4.88 -18.48
N LEU A 95 5.71 -5.61 -17.40
CA LEU A 95 6.94 -5.54 -16.64
C LEU A 95 7.97 -6.46 -17.30
N GLU A 96 8.99 -5.86 -17.90
CA GLU A 96 10.13 -6.57 -18.47
C GLU A 96 11.25 -6.67 -17.46
N PHE A 97 11.80 -7.87 -17.35
CA PHE A 97 12.96 -8.22 -16.54
C PHE A 97 14.09 -8.65 -17.49
N PRO A 98 15.36 -8.74 -17.02
CA PRO A 98 16.44 -9.20 -17.89
C PRO A 98 16.18 -10.58 -18.51
N THR A 99 15.41 -11.42 -17.79
CA THR A 99 14.95 -12.71 -18.32
C THR A 99 13.44 -12.87 -18.13
N GLY A 100 12.68 -12.62 -19.19
CA GLY A 100 11.22 -12.80 -19.21
C GLY A 100 10.45 -11.52 -18.88
N ASN A 101 9.13 -11.66 -18.84
CA ASN A 101 8.21 -10.58 -18.50
C ASN A 101 6.97 -11.12 -17.81
N THR A 102 6.23 -10.22 -17.18
CA THR A 102 4.87 -10.46 -16.69
C THR A 102 4.06 -9.18 -16.89
N GLY A 103 2.74 -9.26 -16.82
CA GLY A 103 1.90 -8.07 -16.98
C GLY A 103 0.76 -8.00 -15.99
N PHE A 104 0.20 -6.81 -15.89
CA PHE A 104 -1.04 -6.57 -15.16
C PHE A 104 -1.79 -5.40 -15.80
N ASP A 105 -3.09 -5.35 -15.55
CA ASP A 105 -3.93 -4.28 -16.08
C ASP A 105 -4.11 -3.20 -15.02
N VAL A 106 -3.79 -1.96 -15.42
CA VAL A 106 -4.16 -0.75 -14.68
C VAL A 106 -5.54 -0.34 -15.14
N ILE A 107 -6.52 -0.47 -14.25
CA ILE A 107 -7.94 -0.24 -14.58
C ILE A 107 -8.26 1.26 -14.57
N GLN A 108 -7.70 2.00 -13.62
CA GLN A 108 -7.95 3.43 -13.46
C GLN A 108 -6.66 4.16 -13.07
N GLU A 109 -6.59 5.45 -13.39
CA GLU A 109 -5.52 6.33 -12.92
C GLU A 109 -5.56 6.51 -11.40
N LYS A 110 -4.41 6.90 -10.83
CA LYS A 110 -4.24 7.21 -9.39
C LYS A 110 -4.39 6.00 -8.46
N GLU A 111 -4.32 4.79 -9.00
CA GLU A 111 -4.40 3.54 -8.21
C GLU A 111 -3.04 3.05 -7.74
N LEU A 112 -3.07 2.19 -6.72
CA LEU A 112 -1.90 1.47 -6.24
C LEU A 112 -2.05 -0.04 -6.49
N TYR A 113 -0.94 -0.68 -6.84
CA TYR A 113 -0.83 -2.12 -7.00
C TYR A 113 0.35 -2.67 -6.20
N ASP A 114 0.17 -3.81 -5.52
CA ASP A 114 1.30 -4.67 -5.15
C ASP A 114 1.43 -5.80 -6.17
N VAL A 115 2.60 -5.92 -6.78
CA VAL A 115 2.90 -6.98 -7.75
C VAL A 115 4.02 -7.83 -7.19
N VAL A 116 3.72 -9.08 -6.85
CA VAL A 116 4.69 -9.99 -6.24
C VAL A 116 5.12 -11.04 -7.24
N VAL A 117 6.42 -11.11 -7.52
CA VAL A 117 6.98 -11.96 -8.57
C VAL A 117 8.10 -12.84 -8.07
N SER A 118 8.18 -14.05 -8.60
CA SER A 118 9.39 -14.86 -8.61
C SER A 118 10.11 -14.62 -9.93
N TYR A 119 11.36 -14.15 -9.83
CA TYR A 119 12.24 -13.88 -10.96
C TYR A 119 13.44 -14.83 -10.91
N THR A 120 13.63 -15.60 -11.97
CA THR A 120 14.70 -16.58 -12.11
C THR A 120 15.47 -16.37 -13.42
N ASP A 121 16.55 -17.12 -13.60
CA ASP A 121 17.27 -17.23 -14.86
C ASP A 121 16.46 -17.88 -15.99
N THR A 122 15.30 -18.47 -15.68
CA THR A 122 14.40 -19.08 -16.68
C THR A 122 13.18 -18.23 -17.03
N GLY A 123 12.91 -17.16 -16.26
CA GLY A 123 11.74 -16.31 -16.48
C GLY A 123 11.19 -15.68 -15.21
N VAL A 124 10.02 -15.05 -15.36
CA VAL A 124 9.28 -14.34 -14.30
C VAL A 124 7.89 -14.96 -14.18
N VAL A 125 7.40 -15.11 -12.95
CA VAL A 125 6.02 -15.52 -12.68
C VAL A 125 5.46 -14.72 -11.50
N GLN A 126 4.20 -14.30 -11.61
CA GLN A 126 3.47 -13.70 -10.48
C GLN A 126 3.12 -14.77 -9.44
N ILE A 127 3.46 -14.52 -8.18
CA ILE A 127 3.20 -15.46 -7.07
C ILE A 127 1.72 -15.43 -6.67
N ILE A 128 1.14 -14.24 -6.72
CA ILE A 128 -0.29 -13.96 -6.52
C ILE A 128 -0.75 -12.98 -7.60
N PRO A 129 -2.06 -12.93 -7.91
CA PRO A 129 -2.61 -11.83 -8.69
C PRO A 129 -2.24 -10.49 -8.05
N PRO A 130 -1.96 -9.44 -8.85
CA PRO A 130 -1.68 -8.10 -8.34
C PRO A 130 -2.74 -7.64 -7.35
N VAL A 131 -2.32 -7.20 -6.17
CA VAL A 131 -3.23 -6.65 -5.16
C VAL A 131 -3.54 -5.23 -5.56
N ARG A 132 -4.73 -5.02 -6.12
CA ARG A 132 -5.22 -3.70 -6.52
C ARG A 132 -5.81 -2.96 -5.34
N TYR A 133 -5.41 -1.70 -5.19
CA TYR A 133 -6.01 -0.74 -4.29
C TYR A 133 -6.62 0.41 -5.10
N PRO A 134 -7.92 0.34 -5.43
CA PRO A 134 -8.60 1.42 -6.10
C PRO A 134 -8.66 2.67 -5.20
N ILE A 135 -8.24 3.82 -5.75
CA ILE A 135 -8.32 5.13 -5.10
C ILE A 135 -9.16 6.11 -5.94
N GLY A 136 -9.67 5.69 -7.10
CA GLY A 136 -10.44 6.55 -8.00
C GLY A 136 -11.90 6.80 -7.58
N GLY A 137 -12.25 6.57 -6.31
CA GLY A 137 -13.54 6.89 -5.69
C GLY A 137 -13.38 7.85 -4.50
N ASP A 138 -14.45 8.08 -3.75
CA ASP A 138 -14.41 8.97 -2.57
C ASP A 138 -13.52 8.37 -1.47
N VAL A 139 -12.44 9.07 -1.14
CA VAL A 139 -11.54 8.70 -0.04
C VAL A 139 -11.97 9.41 1.25
N ILE A 140 -12.18 8.63 2.31
CA ILE A 140 -12.52 9.15 3.63
C ILE A 140 -11.23 9.35 4.43
N PHE A 141 -10.84 10.61 4.60
CA PHE A 141 -9.73 10.98 5.47
C PHE A 141 -10.19 10.98 6.93
N VAL A 142 -9.41 10.31 7.78
CA VAL A 142 -9.71 10.21 9.21
C VAL A 142 -8.50 10.67 10.03
N ASN A 143 -8.77 11.23 11.20
CA ASN A 143 -7.77 11.81 12.11
C ASN A 143 -7.82 11.21 13.52
N ASN A 144 -8.84 10.39 13.81
CA ASN A 144 -9.03 9.77 15.12
C ASN A 144 -9.83 8.46 15.02
N ALA A 145 -9.83 7.69 16.11
CA ALA A 145 -10.48 6.37 16.17
C ALA A 145 -12.00 6.41 15.94
N THR A 146 -12.69 7.51 16.31
CA THR A 146 -14.14 7.64 16.08
C THR A 146 -14.44 7.80 14.60
N GLU A 147 -13.70 8.66 13.91
CA GLU A 147 -13.80 8.82 12.45
C GLU A 147 -13.45 7.52 11.72
N LEU A 148 -12.37 6.85 12.13
CA LEU A 148 -11.98 5.55 11.57
C LEU A 148 -13.10 4.52 11.74
N THR A 149 -13.64 4.37 12.95
CA THR A 149 -14.73 3.42 13.25
C THR A 149 -15.96 3.68 12.37
N ASN A 150 -16.34 4.95 12.20
CA ASN A 150 -17.47 5.32 11.34
C ASN A 150 -17.21 5.04 9.86
N ALA A 151 -15.96 5.23 9.39
CA ALA A 151 -15.57 5.02 8.01
C ALA A 151 -15.57 3.52 7.66
N VAL A 152 -14.91 2.69 8.48
CA VAL A 152 -14.75 1.24 8.25
C VAL A 152 -16.01 0.41 8.55
N SER A 153 -17.08 1.06 8.99
CA SER A 153 -18.40 0.45 9.15
C SER A 153 -19.26 0.53 7.88
N LYS A 154 -18.74 1.10 6.79
CA LYS A 154 -19.43 1.23 5.50
C LYS A 154 -18.81 0.30 4.47
N ASP A 155 -19.64 -0.43 3.74
CA ASP A 155 -19.14 -1.26 2.64
C ASP A 155 -18.53 -0.40 1.54
N ASN A 156 -17.54 -0.96 0.82
CA ASN A 156 -16.85 -0.29 -0.29
C ASN A 156 -16.14 1.03 0.09
N SER A 157 -15.80 1.22 1.37
CA SER A 157 -15.12 2.43 1.83
C SER A 157 -13.62 2.38 1.55
N ILE A 158 -13.08 3.48 1.02
CA ILE A 158 -11.63 3.72 0.97
C ILE A 158 -11.30 4.71 2.07
N VAL A 159 -10.49 4.28 3.03
CA VAL A 159 -10.17 5.05 4.23
C VAL A 159 -8.68 5.38 4.23
N PHE A 160 -8.37 6.66 4.40
CA PHE A 160 -7.02 7.14 4.59
C PHE A 160 -6.84 7.64 6.01
N MET A 161 -5.94 7.01 6.76
CA MET A 161 -5.56 7.43 8.09
C MET A 161 -4.42 8.45 7.98
N ASN A 162 -4.68 9.67 8.45
CA ASN A 162 -3.60 10.64 8.62
C ASN A 162 -2.59 10.16 9.69
N PRO A 163 -1.34 10.68 9.69
CA PRO A 163 -0.37 10.41 10.74
C PRO A 163 -0.99 10.70 12.11
N GLY A 164 -0.81 9.77 13.05
CA GLY A 164 -1.32 9.94 14.40
C GLY A 164 -1.68 8.65 15.12
N ILE A 165 -2.14 8.83 16.35
CA ILE A 165 -2.52 7.76 17.27
C ILE A 165 -4.05 7.67 17.32
N TYR A 166 -4.56 6.47 17.05
CA TYR A 166 -5.96 6.11 17.04
C TYR A 166 -6.25 5.27 18.28
N GLU A 167 -6.80 5.92 19.32
CA GLU A 167 -7.01 5.29 20.61
C GLU A 167 -8.26 4.41 20.67
N GLY A 168 -8.10 3.20 21.22
CA GLY A 168 -9.19 2.27 21.47
C GLY A 168 -9.31 1.17 20.41
N ASP A 169 -10.27 0.29 20.64
CA ASP A 169 -10.52 -0.88 19.79
C ASP A 169 -11.28 -0.48 18.52
N ILE A 170 -10.90 -1.06 17.39
CA ILE A 170 -11.51 -0.84 16.09
C ILE A 170 -12.15 -2.14 15.60
N SER A 171 -13.44 -2.09 15.27
CA SER A 171 -14.15 -3.19 14.61
C SER A 171 -14.42 -2.80 13.16
N ILE A 172 -14.09 -3.70 12.25
CA ILE A 172 -14.32 -3.57 10.80
C ILE A 172 -15.37 -4.62 10.40
N PRO A 173 -16.67 -4.31 10.53
CA PRO A 173 -17.74 -5.24 10.19
C PRO A 173 -18.05 -5.27 8.68
N ALA A 174 -17.71 -4.20 7.96
CA ALA A 174 -18.09 -3.99 6.57
C ALA A 174 -17.17 -4.71 5.59
N THR A 175 -17.71 -5.03 4.40
CA THR A 175 -17.03 -5.74 3.31
C THR A 175 -16.45 -4.74 2.30
N ASP A 176 -15.41 -5.16 1.57
CA ASP A 176 -14.77 -4.35 0.53
C ASP A 176 -14.16 -3.03 1.08
N VAL A 177 -13.66 -3.07 2.32
CA VAL A 177 -13.02 -1.91 2.97
C VAL A 177 -11.53 -1.88 2.65
N ILE A 178 -11.02 -0.73 2.23
CA ILE A 178 -9.58 -0.48 2.03
C ILE A 178 -9.13 0.55 3.05
N ILE A 179 -8.07 0.25 3.78
CA ILE A 179 -7.46 1.12 4.78
C ILE A 179 -6.02 1.36 4.40
N PHE A 180 -5.69 2.63 4.18
CA PHE A 180 -4.35 3.12 4.02
C PHE A 180 -3.93 3.85 5.29
N GLY A 181 -2.88 3.37 5.93
CA GLY A 181 -2.12 4.15 6.88
C GLY A 181 -1.14 5.06 6.15
N TYR A 182 -0.83 6.19 6.78
CA TYR A 182 0.31 7.01 6.39
C TYR A 182 1.60 6.24 6.67
N TRP A 183 2.48 6.20 5.69
CA TRP A 183 3.76 5.51 5.78
C TRP A 183 4.88 6.47 5.42
N ASP A 184 6.04 6.33 6.05
CA ASP A 184 7.22 7.12 5.72
C ASP A 184 8.38 6.17 5.44
N GLN A 185 9.24 6.54 4.49
CA GLN A 185 10.35 5.68 4.10
C GLN A 185 11.41 5.52 5.19
N GLU A 186 11.58 6.52 6.04
CA GLU A 186 12.57 6.54 7.12
C GLU A 186 11.94 6.08 8.45
N GLU A 187 10.71 6.51 8.73
CA GLU A 187 10.03 6.28 10.01
C GLU A 187 9.03 5.12 10.00
N GLY A 188 8.69 4.57 8.83
CA GLY A 188 7.72 3.49 8.70
C GLY A 188 6.27 3.96 8.87
N SER A 189 5.40 3.09 9.39
CA SER A 189 3.99 3.41 9.57
C SER A 189 3.80 4.47 10.67
N GLN A 190 3.15 5.58 10.32
CA GLN A 190 2.82 6.67 11.25
C GLN A 190 1.35 6.69 11.66
N SER A 191 0.54 5.76 11.15
CA SER A 191 -0.86 5.57 11.52
C SER A 191 -0.98 4.40 12.50
N ILE A 192 -1.10 4.73 13.79
CA ILE A 192 -0.96 3.77 14.88
C ILE A 192 -2.30 3.56 15.59
N ILE A 193 -2.83 2.35 15.58
CA ILE A 193 -3.98 1.93 16.39
C ILE A 193 -3.46 1.31 17.70
N THR A 194 -3.84 1.89 18.84
CA THR A 194 -3.31 1.41 20.14
C THR A 194 -4.12 0.26 20.73
N GLY A 195 -5.39 0.14 20.39
CA GLY A 195 -6.26 -0.96 20.82
C GLY A 195 -6.22 -2.16 19.89
N ASN A 196 -7.18 -3.06 20.10
CA ASN A 196 -7.38 -4.24 19.29
C ASN A 196 -8.05 -3.90 17.96
N VAL A 197 -7.75 -4.65 16.91
CA VAL A 197 -8.43 -4.56 15.62
C VAL A 197 -9.15 -5.87 15.36
N THR A 198 -10.46 -5.82 15.15
CA THR A 198 -11.27 -6.99 14.77
C THR A 198 -11.85 -6.83 13.37
N VAL A 199 -11.44 -7.68 12.44
CA VAL A 199 -11.90 -7.70 11.05
C VAL A 199 -12.90 -8.82 10.86
N ASN A 200 -14.18 -8.48 10.71
CA ASN A 200 -15.25 -9.45 10.46
C ASN A 200 -15.76 -9.41 9.01
N GLY A 201 -15.64 -8.27 8.34
CA GLY A 201 -16.02 -8.13 6.94
C GLY A 201 -15.08 -8.88 5.99
N SER A 202 -15.59 -9.23 4.81
CA SER A 202 -14.79 -9.89 3.78
C SER A 202 -14.07 -8.88 2.87
N ASN A 203 -13.01 -9.31 2.19
CA ASN A 203 -12.24 -8.51 1.24
C ASN A 203 -11.72 -7.18 1.81
N VAL A 204 -11.37 -7.17 3.10
CA VAL A 204 -10.77 -6.02 3.77
C VAL A 204 -9.28 -5.98 3.43
N ARG A 205 -8.77 -4.81 3.02
CA ARG A 205 -7.35 -4.60 2.72
C ARG A 205 -6.78 -3.54 3.64
N MET A 206 -5.68 -3.86 4.32
CA MET A 206 -4.93 -2.92 5.14
C MET A 206 -3.54 -2.71 4.56
N ARG A 207 -3.06 -1.47 4.55
CA ARG A 207 -1.69 -1.17 4.15
C ARG A 207 -1.07 -0.10 5.03
N GLY A 208 0.16 -0.31 5.49
CA GLY A 208 0.92 0.75 6.15
C GLY A 208 0.35 1.18 7.50
N VAL A 209 -0.30 0.27 8.23
CA VAL A 209 -0.91 0.54 9.54
C VAL A 209 -0.16 -0.22 10.63
N THR A 210 0.06 0.43 11.77
CA THR A 210 0.58 -0.21 12.98
C THR A 210 -0.56 -0.51 13.94
N VAL A 211 -0.65 -1.74 14.45
CA VAL A 211 -1.61 -2.15 15.47
C VAL A 211 -0.85 -2.67 16.69
N ASN A 212 -0.89 -1.90 17.78
CA ASN A 212 -0.20 -2.25 19.03
C ASN A 212 -1.00 -3.25 19.89
N GLY A 213 -2.31 -3.33 19.70
CA GLY A 213 -3.15 -4.34 20.33
C GLY A 213 -3.12 -5.68 19.60
N PHE A 214 -4.19 -6.45 19.75
CA PHE A 214 -4.37 -7.74 19.10
C PHE A 214 -5.18 -7.57 17.80
N THR A 215 -4.68 -8.09 16.68
CA THR A 215 -5.41 -8.13 15.41
C THR A 215 -6.12 -9.47 15.25
N THR A 216 -7.44 -9.48 15.23
CA THR A 216 -8.25 -10.67 14.95
C THR A 216 -8.93 -10.54 13.60
N THR A 217 -8.71 -11.49 12.71
CA THR A 217 -9.43 -11.56 11.42
C THR A 217 -10.28 -12.81 11.37
N ASN A 218 -11.57 -12.64 11.11
CA ASN A 218 -12.54 -13.72 10.86
C ASN A 218 -13.10 -13.67 9.42
N GLY A 219 -12.88 -12.56 8.72
CA GLY A 219 -13.33 -12.35 7.35
C GLY A 219 -12.52 -13.11 6.31
N ASN A 220 -13.16 -13.49 5.20
CA ASN A 220 -12.45 -14.07 4.05
C ASN A 220 -11.78 -12.97 3.22
N GLN A 221 -10.76 -13.33 2.44
CA GLN A 221 -10.06 -12.45 1.50
C GLN A 221 -9.42 -11.22 2.17
N PHE A 222 -9.10 -11.30 3.46
CA PHE A 222 -8.34 -10.26 4.11
C PHE A 222 -6.93 -10.20 3.54
N SER A 223 -6.47 -8.98 3.24
CA SER A 223 -5.10 -8.73 2.78
C SER A 223 -4.46 -7.66 3.66
N ALA A 224 -3.20 -7.88 4.02
CA ALA A 224 -2.39 -6.87 4.70
C ALA A 224 -1.02 -6.76 4.02
N SER A 225 -0.61 -5.54 3.72
CA SER A 225 0.71 -5.26 3.15
C SER A 225 1.43 -4.17 3.91
N PHE A 226 2.71 -4.36 4.25
CA PHE A 226 3.53 -3.35 4.94
C PHE A 226 2.90 -2.84 6.25
N CYS A 227 2.15 -3.68 6.96
CA CYS A 227 1.61 -3.37 8.27
C CYS A 227 2.52 -3.88 9.38
N GLU A 228 2.36 -3.33 10.58
CA GLU A 228 2.98 -3.83 11.79
C GLU A 228 1.89 -4.31 12.75
N PHE A 229 2.01 -5.56 13.20
CA PHE A 229 1.08 -6.17 14.14
C PHE A 229 1.84 -6.58 15.40
N ASN A 230 1.35 -6.19 16.57
CA ASN A 230 1.90 -6.73 17.81
C ASN A 230 1.51 -8.20 17.96
N ASN A 231 0.24 -8.51 18.21
CA ASN A 231 -0.24 -9.89 18.22
C ASN A 231 -1.33 -10.09 17.17
N ALA A 232 -1.51 -11.30 16.66
CA ALA A 232 -2.48 -11.54 15.60
C ALA A 232 -3.07 -12.96 15.60
N ASN A 233 -4.37 -13.06 15.36
CA ASN A 233 -5.04 -14.30 14.96
C ASN A 233 -5.75 -14.05 13.64
N ILE A 234 -5.11 -14.45 12.54
CA ILE A 234 -5.62 -14.19 11.20
C ILE A 234 -6.23 -15.47 10.67
N SER A 235 -7.55 -15.55 10.75
CA SER A 235 -8.36 -16.65 10.24
C SER A 235 -9.23 -16.20 9.05
N GLY A 236 -9.92 -17.14 8.41
CA GLY A 236 -10.62 -16.92 7.14
C GLY A 236 -9.90 -17.60 5.98
N ASN A 237 -10.48 -17.52 4.77
CA ASN A 237 -9.95 -18.12 3.55
C ASN A 237 -9.46 -17.07 2.55
N GLY A 238 -8.43 -17.38 1.78
CA GLY A 238 -7.93 -16.48 0.73
C GLY A 238 -7.14 -15.29 1.29
N ILE A 239 -6.44 -15.51 2.40
CA ILE A 239 -5.65 -14.48 3.07
C ILE A 239 -4.37 -14.20 2.27
N SER A 240 -3.96 -12.93 2.18
CA SER A 240 -2.67 -12.54 1.62
C SER A 240 -1.94 -11.60 2.57
N LEU A 241 -0.79 -12.03 3.08
CA LEU A 241 0.05 -11.22 3.98
C LEU A 241 1.39 -10.96 3.31
N ILE A 242 1.67 -9.70 3.02
CA ILE A 242 2.83 -9.27 2.23
C ILE A 242 3.67 -8.30 3.05
N ARG A 243 4.91 -8.67 3.38
CA ARG A 243 5.86 -7.75 4.05
C ARG A 243 5.34 -7.10 5.32
N ASN A 244 4.53 -7.81 6.10
CA ASN A 244 4.12 -7.35 7.42
C ASN A 244 5.20 -7.68 8.45
N ILE A 245 5.23 -6.93 9.55
CA ILE A 245 6.10 -7.18 10.69
C ILE A 245 5.25 -7.63 11.88
N PHE A 246 5.61 -8.75 12.49
CA PHE A 246 4.97 -9.28 13.69
C PHE A 246 5.86 -9.09 14.91
N ASN A 247 5.51 -8.17 15.82
CA ASN A 247 6.39 -7.78 16.92
C ASN A 247 6.16 -8.57 18.22
N GLY A 248 4.98 -9.16 18.39
CA GLY A 248 4.59 -9.94 19.55
C GLY A 248 4.91 -11.42 19.40
N THR A 249 4.41 -12.19 20.36
CA THR A 249 4.69 -13.63 20.46
C THR A 249 3.46 -14.51 20.24
N ASP A 250 2.27 -13.91 20.25
CA ASP A 250 1.00 -14.59 20.02
C ASP A 250 0.51 -14.26 18.61
N VAL A 251 1.04 -15.01 17.64
CA VAL A 251 0.73 -14.85 16.23
C VAL A 251 0.33 -16.20 15.65
N THR A 252 -0.90 -16.28 15.17
CA THR A 252 -1.46 -17.47 14.54
C THR A 252 -2.02 -17.12 13.15
N VAL A 253 -1.47 -17.75 12.12
CA VAL A 253 -1.99 -17.70 10.75
C VAL A 253 -2.08 -19.13 10.22
N PRO A 254 -3.27 -19.73 10.08
CA PRO A 254 -3.41 -21.11 9.65
C PRO A 254 -2.88 -21.34 8.23
N SER A 255 -1.97 -22.30 8.10
CA SER A 255 -1.24 -22.59 6.86
C SER A 255 -2.10 -23.07 5.67
N GLY A 256 -3.34 -23.47 5.92
CA GLY A 256 -4.25 -23.95 4.86
C GLY A 256 -4.88 -22.85 4.01
N ASN A 257 -4.79 -21.59 4.44
CA ASN A 257 -5.71 -20.55 3.97
C ASN A 257 -5.05 -19.25 3.52
N ALA A 258 -3.72 -19.16 3.61
CA ALA A 258 -2.99 -17.91 3.43
C ALA A 258 -1.83 -18.03 2.44
N VAL A 259 -1.60 -16.99 1.66
CA VAL A 259 -0.34 -16.77 0.97
C VAL A 259 0.48 -15.78 1.78
N LEU A 260 1.66 -16.23 2.23
CA LEU A 260 2.51 -15.52 3.18
C LEU A 260 3.84 -15.19 2.49
N LEU A 261 4.05 -13.91 2.20
CA LEU A 261 5.16 -13.42 1.39
C LEU A 261 5.94 -12.37 2.18
N ASP A 262 7.18 -12.72 2.53
CA ASP A 262 8.20 -11.82 3.06
C ASP A 262 7.78 -11.13 4.37
N ASN A 263 6.93 -11.79 5.16
CA ASN A 263 6.57 -11.31 6.49
C ASN A 263 7.74 -11.57 7.46
N TYR A 264 7.98 -10.63 8.35
CA TYR A 264 9.04 -10.69 9.34
C TYR A 264 8.51 -11.15 10.69
N ASN A 265 9.29 -11.96 11.39
CA ASN A 265 8.98 -12.50 12.72
C ASN A 265 7.66 -13.27 12.80
N LEU A 266 7.18 -13.80 11.67
CA LEU A 266 6.11 -14.78 11.67
C LEU A 266 6.66 -16.10 12.25
N PRO A 267 6.03 -16.67 13.29
CA PRO A 267 6.52 -17.88 13.96
C PRO A 267 6.46 -19.14 13.11
#